data_AF-A0A418AGE2-F1
#
_entry.id   AF-A0A418AGE2-F1
#
_cell.length_a   1.000
_cell.length_b   1.000
_cell.length_c   1.000
_cell.angle_alpha   90.00
_cell.angle_beta   90.00
_cell.angle_gamma   90.00
#
_symmetry.space_group_name_H-M   'P 1'
#
loop_
_entity.id
_entity.type
_entity.pdbx_description
1 polymer ?
#
loop_
_entity_poly.entity_id
_entity_poly.type
_entity_poly.pdbx_seq_one_letter_code
_entity_poly.pdbx_strand_id
1 'polypeptide(L)'
;MEKRHVLSPAEKWLVVKCHQYFVEHKAMNLPGMHASVRDSVSKCLGFAKSTVSNVVANRERPSYASQVIATSHGYTLLLTPPYHPELQPIEVIWGIVKNKIACRPSSDMEDLERRLKTNYADVTLSHWVSAHNKCCSFEDAYMEAAENEILVLEAEPSEEADGNLLEASSESE
;
A
#
# COMPACT_ATOMS: atom_id res chain seq x y z
N MET A 1 8.25 28.98 -2.85
CA MET A 1 7.14 28.29 -3.56
C MET A 1 7.79 27.43 -4.62
N GLU A 2 7.81 26.11 -4.40
CA GLU A 2 8.40 25.16 -5.35
C GLU A 2 7.59 25.19 -6.65
N LYS A 3 8.25 25.27 -7.80
CA LYS A 3 7.57 25.32 -9.09
C LYS A 3 6.84 23.99 -9.30
N ARG A 4 5.54 24.04 -9.64
CA ARG A 4 4.79 22.85 -10.04
C ARG A 4 5.52 22.18 -11.21
N HIS A 5 5.70 20.86 -11.12
CA HIS A 5 6.28 20.07 -12.19
C HIS A 5 5.45 20.26 -13.47
N VAL A 6 6.12 20.57 -14.58
CA VAL A 6 5.48 20.72 -15.89
C VAL A 6 5.92 19.54 -16.73
N LEU A 7 4.96 18.71 -17.14
CA LEU A 7 5.23 17.52 -17.94
C LEU A 7 5.89 17.91 -19.27
N SER A 8 7.04 17.31 -19.53
CA SER A 8 7.75 17.33 -20.81
C SER A 8 6.92 16.65 -21.91
N PRO A 9 7.24 16.89 -23.19
CA PRO A 9 6.60 16.18 -24.30
C PRO A 9 6.69 14.66 -24.20
N ALA A 10 7.83 14.14 -23.73
CA ALA A 10 8.03 12.70 -23.52
C ALA A 10 7.11 12.14 -22.43
N GLU A 11 7.00 12.83 -21.29
CA GLU A 11 6.09 12.41 -20.21
C GLU A 11 4.63 12.44 -20.66
N LYS A 12 4.22 13.47 -21.40
CA LYS A 12 2.87 13.54 -21.98
C LYS A 12 2.61 12.36 -22.92
N TRP A 13 3.58 11.99 -23.74
CA TRP A 13 3.46 10.85 -24.63
C TRP A 13 3.31 9.52 -23.86
N LEU A 14 4.07 9.34 -22.78
CA LEU A 14 3.93 8.17 -21.89
C LEU A 14 2.52 8.10 -21.27
N VAL A 15 1.98 9.23 -20.81
CA VAL A 15 0.61 9.31 -20.28
C VAL A 15 -0.43 8.91 -21.33
N VAL A 16 -0.29 9.40 -22.56
CA VAL A 16 -1.19 9.06 -23.67
C VAL A 16 -1.11 7.56 -24.00
N LYS A 17 0.10 6.99 -24.07
CA LYS A 17 0.28 5.54 -24.27
C LYS A 17 -0.35 4.71 -23.15
N CYS A 18 -0.16 5.11 -21.89
CA CYS A 18 -0.83 4.47 -20.77
C CYS A 18 -2.34 4.49 -20.92
N HIS A 19 -2.91 5.64 -21.24
CA HIS A 19 -4.34 5.78 -21.43
C HIS A 19 -4.87 4.87 -22.54
N GLN A 20 -4.21 4.88 -23.70
CA GLN A 20 -4.58 4.03 -24.84
C GLN A 20 -4.55 2.54 -24.47
N TYR A 21 -3.48 2.09 -23.82
CA TYR A 21 -3.34 0.71 -23.36
C TYR A 21 -4.50 0.27 -22.45
N PHE A 22 -4.90 1.11 -21.48
CA PHE A 22 -6.01 0.80 -20.57
C PHE A 22 -7.37 0.81 -21.27
N VAL A 23 -7.59 1.71 -22.24
CA VAL A 23 -8.82 1.74 -23.05
C VAL A 23 -8.94 0.44 -23.84
N GLU A 24 -7.87 0.01 -24.49
CA GLU A 24 -7.83 -1.24 -25.27
C GLU A 24 -8.00 -2.48 -24.37
N HIS A 25 -7.27 -2.56 -23.25
CA HIS A 25 -7.39 -3.69 -22.31
C HIS A 25 -8.77 -3.81 -21.68
N LYS A 26 -9.42 -2.67 -21.37
CA LYS A 26 -10.80 -2.66 -20.88
C LYS A 26 -11.79 -3.19 -21.93
N ALA A 27 -11.57 -2.89 -23.21
CA ALA A 27 -12.39 -3.39 -24.30
C ALA A 27 -12.24 -4.89 -24.56
N MET A 28 -11.08 -5.48 -24.23
CA MET A 28 -10.81 -6.91 -24.43
C MET A 28 -11.49 -7.82 -23.39
N ASN A 29 -11.96 -7.29 -22.26
CA ASN A 29 -12.68 -8.02 -21.20
C ASN A 29 -12.06 -9.38 -20.81
N LEU A 30 -10.72 -9.44 -20.79
CA LEU A 30 -9.99 -10.66 -20.47
C LEU A 30 -10.16 -11.01 -18.98
N PRO A 31 -10.45 -12.28 -18.62
CA PRO A 31 -10.56 -12.69 -17.23
C PRO A 31 -9.25 -12.41 -16.49
N GLY A 32 -9.38 -12.06 -15.20
CA GLY A 32 -8.33 -11.52 -14.34
C GLY A 32 -7.12 -12.45 -14.16
N MET A 33 -6.24 -12.52 -15.16
CA MET A 33 -4.88 -12.98 -14.97
C MET A 33 -4.12 -11.86 -14.26
N HIS A 34 -3.62 -12.14 -13.05
CA HIS A 34 -2.75 -11.25 -12.30
C HIS A 34 -1.39 -11.14 -13.00
N ALA A 35 -1.32 -10.38 -14.10
CA ALA A 35 -0.05 -10.00 -14.69
C ALA A 35 0.71 -9.11 -13.71
N SER A 36 2.00 -9.37 -13.52
CA SER A 36 2.81 -8.55 -12.62
C SER A 36 2.77 -7.08 -13.08
N VAL A 37 2.82 -6.14 -12.13
CA VAL A 37 2.84 -4.70 -12.44
C VAL A 37 3.96 -4.38 -13.43
N ARG A 38 5.12 -5.04 -13.29
CA ARG A 38 6.28 -4.87 -14.18
C ARG A 38 5.96 -5.28 -15.62
N ASP A 39 5.26 -6.40 -15.82
CA ASP A 39 4.87 -6.89 -17.14
C ASP A 39 3.87 -5.96 -17.80
N SER A 40 2.89 -5.50 -17.02
CA SER A 40 1.87 -4.56 -17.47
C SER A 40 2.51 -3.24 -17.92
N VAL A 41 3.44 -2.68 -17.13
CA VAL A 41 4.16 -1.45 -17.47
C VAL A 41 5.06 -1.65 -18.70
N SER A 42 5.76 -2.79 -18.80
CA SER A 42 6.59 -3.12 -19.96
C SER A 42 5.76 -3.18 -21.25
N LYS A 43 4.62 -3.88 -21.24
CA LYS A 43 3.70 -3.96 -22.39
C LYS A 43 3.07 -2.62 -22.73
N CYS A 44 2.66 -1.88 -21.70
CA CYS A 44 1.97 -0.61 -21.83
C CYS A 44 2.86 0.49 -22.44
N LEU A 45 4.09 0.63 -21.95
CA LEU A 45 5.00 1.70 -22.36
C LEU A 45 5.98 1.27 -23.46
N GLY A 46 6.16 -0.04 -23.65
CA GLY A 46 7.12 -0.61 -24.60
C GLY A 46 8.56 -0.61 -24.08
N PHE A 47 8.76 -0.51 -22.76
CA PHE A 47 10.09 -0.58 -22.15
C PHE A 47 10.47 -2.03 -21.84
N ALA A 48 11.76 -2.34 -21.92
CA ALA A 48 12.29 -3.61 -21.45
C ALA A 48 12.00 -3.78 -19.95
N LYS A 49 11.68 -5.02 -19.52
CA LYS A 49 11.40 -5.31 -18.10
C LYS A 49 12.56 -4.91 -17.18
N SER A 50 13.80 -5.07 -17.66
CA SER A 50 15.01 -4.63 -16.95
C SER A 50 15.04 -3.12 -16.71
N THR A 51 14.65 -2.32 -17.71
CA THR A 51 14.52 -0.86 -17.55
C THR A 51 13.47 -0.51 -16.50
N VAL A 52 12.30 -1.16 -16.53
CA VAL A 52 11.25 -0.95 -15.52
C VAL A 52 11.76 -1.29 -14.13
N SER A 53 12.45 -2.42 -13.96
CA SER A 53 13.08 -2.81 -12.68
C SER A 53 14.09 -1.76 -12.20
N ASN A 54 14.97 -1.29 -13.09
CA ASN A 54 15.99 -0.30 -12.74
C ASN A 54 15.36 1.03 -12.31
N VAL A 55 14.29 1.48 -12.99
CA VAL A 55 13.57 2.71 -12.61
C VAL A 55 12.91 2.56 -11.24
N VAL A 56 12.26 1.42 -10.97
CA VAL A 56 11.62 1.17 -9.67
C VAL A 56 12.65 1.11 -8.55
N ALA A 57 13.79 0.45 -8.77
CA ALA A 57 14.85 0.33 -7.77
C ALA A 57 15.54 1.66 -7.45
N ASN A 58 15.66 2.56 -8.43
CA ASN A 58 16.31 3.87 -8.29
C ASN A 58 15.32 5.02 -8.07
N ARG A 59 14.04 4.72 -7.81
CA ARG A 59 13.04 5.75 -7.55
C ARG A 59 13.32 6.40 -6.19
N GLU A 60 13.43 7.72 -6.17
CA GLU A 60 13.51 8.47 -4.93
C GLU A 60 12.28 8.19 -4.05
N ARG A 61 12.52 8.02 -2.74
CA ARG A 61 11.43 7.84 -1.79
C ARG A 61 10.61 9.14 -1.73
N PRO A 62 9.28 9.06 -1.79
CA PRO A 62 8.44 10.24 -1.68
C PRO A 62 8.70 10.93 -0.34
N SER A 63 8.92 12.25 -0.38
CA SER A 63 8.97 13.08 0.82
C SER A 63 7.56 13.57 1.14
N TYR A 64 7.04 13.19 2.31
CA TYR A 64 5.73 13.63 2.77
C TYR A 64 5.86 14.87 3.64
N ALA A 65 5.06 15.90 3.36
CA ALA A 65 5.04 17.13 4.16
C ALA A 65 4.80 16.85 5.66
N SER A 66 3.93 15.88 5.98
CA SER A 66 3.69 15.42 7.36
C SER A 66 4.96 14.89 8.03
N GLN A 67 5.76 14.09 7.32
CA GLN A 67 7.02 13.56 7.83
C GLN A 67 8.05 14.66 8.05
N VAL A 68 8.16 15.62 7.12
CA VAL A 68 9.06 16.78 7.24
C VAL A 68 8.71 17.61 8.48
N ILE A 69 7.42 17.93 8.67
CA ILE A 69 6.93 18.74 9.80
C ILE A 69 7.12 17.99 11.12
N ALA A 70 6.77 16.70 11.20
CA ALA A 70 6.95 15.92 12.42
C ALA A 70 8.43 15.84 12.83
N THR A 71 9.30 15.53 11.86
CA THR A 71 10.75 15.42 12.08
C THR A 71 11.36 16.75 12.49
N SER A 72 10.89 17.89 11.95
CA SER A 72 11.38 19.22 12.34
C SER A 72 11.09 19.56 13.80
N HIS A 73 10.12 18.88 14.43
CA HIS A 73 9.78 19.02 15.84
C HIS A 73 10.34 17.87 16.71
N GLY A 74 11.21 17.03 16.14
CA GLY A 74 11.84 15.91 16.86
C GLY A 74 10.93 14.68 17.03
N TYR A 75 9.84 14.57 16.27
CA TYR A 75 8.96 13.40 16.30
C TYR A 75 9.26 12.43 15.16
N THR A 76 9.23 11.14 15.47
CA THR A 76 9.26 10.07 14.48
C THR A 76 7.83 9.74 14.05
N LEU A 77 7.55 9.84 12.75
CA LEU A 77 6.25 9.47 12.20
C LEU A 77 6.23 7.98 11.83
N LEU A 78 5.27 7.24 12.38
CA LEU A 78 5.00 5.86 12.01
C LEU A 78 3.94 5.82 10.90
N LEU A 79 4.22 5.09 9.83
CA LEU A 79 3.28 4.90 8.72
C LEU A 79 2.60 3.55 8.86
N THR A 80 1.28 3.55 8.92
CA THR A 80 0.49 2.32 8.91
C THR A 80 0.22 1.87 7.47
N PRO A 81 0.22 0.56 7.19
CA PRO A 81 -0.21 0.01 5.91
C PRO A 81 -1.62 0.50 5.51
N PRO A 82 -1.90 0.65 4.19
CA PRO A 82 -3.23 1.04 3.73
C PRO A 82 -4.26 -0.06 4.00
N TYR A 83 -5.51 0.31 4.31
CA TYR A 83 -6.61 -0.62 4.62
C TYR A 83 -6.45 -1.45 5.89
N HIS A 84 -5.60 -1.00 6.82
CA HIS A 84 -5.40 -1.64 8.12
C HIS A 84 -5.81 -0.74 9.31
N PRO A 85 -7.10 -0.38 9.42
CA PRO A 85 -7.58 0.51 10.50
C PRO A 85 -7.41 -0.11 11.91
N GLU A 86 -7.32 -1.43 12.02
CA GLU A 86 -7.04 -2.15 13.26
C GLU A 86 -5.65 -1.85 13.85
N LEU A 87 -4.71 -1.36 13.03
CA LEU A 87 -3.39 -0.90 13.45
C LEU A 87 -3.39 0.57 13.92
N GLN A 88 -4.56 1.22 13.96
CA GLN A 88 -4.69 2.63 14.31
C GLN A 88 -5.48 2.78 15.62
N PRO A 89 -4.81 2.97 16.78
CA PRO A 89 -5.48 3.03 18.09
C PRO A 89 -6.58 4.10 18.17
N ILE A 90 -6.43 5.18 17.41
CA ILE A 90 -7.42 6.26 17.34
C ILE A 90 -8.79 5.79 16.84
N GLU A 91 -8.86 4.77 15.97
CA GLU A 91 -10.12 4.22 15.47
C GLU A 91 -10.94 3.57 16.60
N VAL A 92 -10.27 2.96 17.58
CA VAL A 92 -10.92 2.39 18.78
C VAL A 92 -11.49 3.51 19.65
N ILE A 93 -10.72 4.57 19.89
CA ILE A 93 -11.15 5.72 20.69
C ILE A 93 -12.32 6.46 20.01
N TRP A 94 -12.25 6.65 18.70
CA TRP A 94 -13.35 7.16 17.91
C TRP A 94 -14.58 6.26 18.01
N GLY A 95 -14.42 4.95 17.97
CA GLY A 95 -15.52 3.98 18.17
C GLY A 95 -16.22 4.19 19.52
N ILE A 96 -15.47 4.34 20.61
CA ILE A 96 -16.00 4.59 21.95
C ILE A 96 -16.85 5.87 21.98
N VAL A 97 -16.31 6.97 21.46
CA VAL A 97 -17.02 8.27 21.46
C VAL A 97 -18.22 8.27 20.51
N LYS A 98 -18.07 7.69 19.31
CA LYS A 98 -19.15 7.55 18.32
C LYS A 98 -20.32 6.75 18.90
N ASN A 99 -20.05 5.66 19.62
CA ASN A 99 -21.10 4.86 20.26
C ASN A 99 -21.89 5.67 21.30
N LYS A 100 -21.20 6.48 22.12
CA LYS A 100 -21.88 7.38 23.09
C LYS A 100 -22.78 8.42 22.40
N ILE A 101 -22.32 8.98 21.28
CA ILE A 101 -23.12 9.92 20.49
C ILE A 101 -24.31 9.20 19.81
N ALA A 102 -24.11 7.99 19.29
CA ALA A 102 -25.18 7.22 18.66
C ALA A 102 -26.33 6.87 19.62
N CYS A 103 -26.02 6.57 20.90
CA CYS A 103 -27.03 6.30 21.92
C CYS A 103 -27.97 7.49 22.20
N ARG A 104 -27.49 8.72 21.96
CA ARG A 104 -28.29 9.93 22.08
C ARG A 104 -27.87 10.87 20.96
N PRO A 105 -28.49 10.87 19.79
CA PRO A 105 -28.08 11.78 18.71
C PRO A 105 -28.19 13.26 19.11
N SER A 106 -27.35 14.11 18.55
CA SER A 106 -27.40 15.57 18.77
C SER A 106 -28.42 16.22 17.84
N SER A 107 -29.04 17.33 18.30
CA SER A 107 -30.01 18.12 17.53
C SER A 107 -29.37 19.05 16.52
N ASP A 108 -28.18 19.55 16.84
CA ASP A 108 -27.45 20.58 16.09
C ASP A 108 -25.94 20.46 16.32
N MET A 109 -25.18 21.27 15.59
CA MET A 109 -23.72 21.22 15.59
C MET A 109 -23.10 21.74 16.90
N GLU A 110 -23.73 22.70 17.58
CA GLU A 110 -23.21 23.26 18.83
C GLU A 110 -23.35 22.23 19.96
N ASP A 111 -24.51 21.56 20.03
CA ASP A 111 -24.73 20.44 20.93
C ASP A 111 -23.77 19.29 20.62
N LEU A 112 -23.56 18.94 19.35
CA LEU A 112 -22.62 17.90 18.95
C LEU A 112 -21.19 18.24 19.40
N GLU A 113 -20.70 19.44 19.15
CA GLU A 113 -19.36 19.86 19.56
C GLU A 113 -19.18 19.81 21.07
N ARG A 114 -20.13 20.36 21.83
CA ARG A 114 -20.13 20.34 23.28
C ARG A 114 -20.06 18.91 23.82
N ARG A 115 -20.85 18.01 23.23
CA ARG A 115 -20.92 16.61 23.67
C ARG A 115 -19.71 15.79 23.25
N LEU A 116 -19.12 16.07 22.09
CA LEU A 116 -17.84 15.48 21.71
C LEU A 116 -16.77 15.85 22.73
N LYS A 117 -16.66 17.12 23.12
CA LYS A 117 -15.71 17.56 24.15
C LYS A 117 -15.92 16.82 25.48
N THR A 118 -17.17 16.70 25.95
CA THR A 118 -17.49 15.93 27.16
C THR A 118 -17.10 14.46 27.02
N ASN A 119 -17.50 13.80 25.94
CA ASN A 119 -17.24 12.37 25.75
C ASN A 119 -15.75 12.05 25.58
N TYR A 120 -14.98 12.94 24.95
CA TYR A 120 -13.52 12.79 24.86
C TYR A 120 -12.84 13.01 26.21
N ALA A 121 -13.34 13.93 27.05
CA ALA A 121 -12.83 14.12 28.42
C ALA A 121 -13.07 12.88 29.31
N ASP A 122 -14.12 12.10 29.04
CA ASP A 122 -14.38 10.84 29.72
C ASP A 122 -13.47 9.67 29.26
N VAL A 123 -12.68 9.85 28.20
CA VAL A 123 -11.77 8.80 27.72
C VAL A 123 -10.61 8.67 28.70
N THR A 124 -10.65 7.62 29.51
CA THR A 124 -9.62 7.31 30.51
C THR A 124 -8.39 6.63 29.91
N LEU A 125 -7.30 6.60 30.69
CA LEU A 125 -6.08 5.85 30.37
C LEU A 125 -6.34 4.37 30.05
N SER A 126 -7.31 3.73 30.73
CA SER A 126 -7.63 2.31 30.48
C SER A 126 -8.16 2.07 29.06
N HIS A 127 -8.89 3.03 28.49
CA HIS A 127 -9.33 2.94 27.08
C HIS A 127 -8.15 3.02 26.12
N TRP A 128 -7.20 3.91 26.38
CA TRP A 128 -5.98 4.05 25.58
C TRP A 128 -5.10 2.80 25.64
N VAL A 129 -4.89 2.25 26.84
CA VAL A 129 -4.14 1.00 27.03
C VAL A 129 -4.85 -0.16 26.32
N SER A 130 -6.17 -0.25 26.42
CA SER A 130 -6.93 -1.28 25.71
C SER A 130 -6.84 -1.13 24.19
N ALA A 131 -6.87 0.09 23.66
CA ALA A 131 -6.72 0.37 22.24
C ALA A 131 -5.32 -0.02 21.74
N HIS A 132 -4.28 0.36 22.49
CA HIS A 132 -2.90 -0.01 22.21
C HIS A 132 -2.72 -1.53 22.19
N ASN A 133 -3.17 -2.23 23.23
CA ASN A 133 -3.02 -3.69 23.31
C ASN A 133 -3.76 -4.40 22.16
N LYS A 134 -4.89 -3.85 21.72
CA LYS A 134 -5.59 -4.37 20.54
C LYS A 134 -4.74 -4.20 19.28
N CYS A 135 -4.14 -3.04 19.05
CA CYS A 135 -3.24 -2.84 17.92
C CYS A 135 -2.05 -3.79 17.96
N CYS A 136 -1.39 -3.94 19.11
CA CYS A 136 -0.29 -4.91 19.25
C CYS A 136 -0.71 -6.34 18.90
N SER A 137 -1.90 -6.78 19.32
CA SER A 137 -2.39 -8.13 18.96
C SER A 137 -2.58 -8.32 17.45
N PHE A 138 -2.93 -7.27 16.71
CA PHE A 138 -3.01 -7.33 15.25
C PHE A 138 -1.62 -7.27 14.61
N GLU A 139 -0.70 -6.45 15.15
CA GLU A 139 0.71 -6.43 14.72
C GLU A 139 1.34 -7.81 14.84
N ASP A 140 1.19 -8.46 16.00
CA ASP A 140 1.71 -9.81 16.26
C ASP A 140 1.13 -10.83 15.26
N ALA A 141 -0.19 -10.80 15.03
CA ALA A 141 -0.86 -11.69 14.08
C ALA A 141 -0.37 -11.49 12.63
N TYR A 142 -0.08 -10.24 12.22
CA TYR A 142 0.46 -9.96 10.90
C TYR A 142 1.91 -10.37 10.74
N MET A 143 2.73 -10.20 11.78
CA MET A 143 4.11 -10.67 11.79
C MET A 143 4.16 -12.20 11.68
N GLU A 144 3.35 -12.92 12.45
CA GLU A 144 3.25 -14.37 12.39
C GLU A 144 2.78 -14.85 11.00
N ALA A 145 1.77 -14.20 10.42
CA ALA A 145 1.30 -14.55 9.07
C ALA A 145 2.38 -14.33 8.00
N ALA A 146 3.14 -13.23 8.07
CA ALA A 146 4.21 -12.94 7.14
C ALA A 146 5.38 -13.92 7.26
N GLU A 147 5.76 -14.30 8.49
CA GLU A 147 6.78 -15.33 8.73
C GLU A 147 6.36 -16.68 8.16
N ASN A 148 5.10 -17.07 8.37
CA ASN A 148 4.55 -18.30 7.80
C ASN A 148 4.54 -18.30 6.27
N GLU A 149 4.20 -17.17 5.64
CA GLU A 149 4.22 -17.04 4.18
C GLU A 149 5.65 -17.20 3.62
N ILE A 150 6.65 -16.60 4.27
CA ILE A 150 8.06 -16.75 3.89
C ILE A 150 8.48 -18.23 3.99
N LEU A 151 8.14 -18.90 5.09
CA LEU A 151 8.47 -20.31 5.31
C LEU A 151 7.84 -21.23 4.25
N VAL A 152 6.61 -20.95 3.81
CA VAL A 152 5.96 -21.70 2.74
C VAL A 152 6.69 -21.50 1.41
N LEU A 153 7.06 -20.26 1.08
CA LEU A 153 7.80 -19.94 -0.14
C LEU A 153 9.22 -20.56 -0.17
N GLU A 154 9.86 -20.71 0.99
CA GLU A 154 11.17 -21.36 1.12
C GLU A 154 11.09 -22.90 1.08
N ALA A 155 9.92 -23.49 1.40
CA ALA A 155 9.70 -24.93 1.40
C ALA A 155 9.27 -25.51 0.04
N GLU A 156 8.85 -24.67 -0.91
CA GLU A 156 8.57 -25.07 -2.29
C GLU A 156 9.92 -25.29 -3.03
N PRO A 157 10.28 -26.55 -3.40
CA PRO A 157 11.51 -26.79 -4.15
C PRO A 157 11.39 -26.14 -5.53
N SER A 158 12.42 -25.39 -5.94
CA SER A 158 12.46 -24.80 -7.28
C SER A 158 12.43 -25.91 -8.34
N GLU A 159 11.31 -26.07 -9.04
CA GLU A 159 11.27 -26.82 -10.30
C GLU A 159 11.94 -26.01 -11.42
N GLU A 160 13.23 -25.73 -11.28
CA GLU A 160 14.10 -25.40 -12.42
C GLU A 160 15.39 -26.20 -12.29
N ALA A 161 15.28 -27.50 -12.59
CA ALA A 161 16.42 -28.34 -12.87
C ALA A 161 16.22 -29.07 -14.21
N ASP A 162 16.98 -28.56 -15.17
CA ASP A 162 17.61 -29.28 -16.28
C ASP A 162 16.77 -29.62 -17.52
N GLY A 163 16.76 -28.66 -18.45
CA GLY A 163 16.32 -28.86 -19.81
C GLY A 163 17.28 -28.21 -20.80
N ASN A 164 18.52 -28.70 -20.91
CA ASN A 164 19.23 -28.80 -22.21
C ASN A 164 20.58 -29.54 -22.12
N LEU A 165 20.67 -30.77 -22.64
CA LEU A 165 21.87 -31.22 -23.38
C LEU A 165 21.58 -32.49 -24.18
N LEU A 166 21.18 -32.37 -25.44
CA LEU A 166 21.66 -33.24 -26.51
C LEU A 166 21.66 -32.43 -27.82
N GLU A 167 22.82 -31.85 -28.09
CA GLU A 167 23.19 -31.21 -29.34
C GLU A 167 23.23 -32.27 -30.45
N ALA A 168 22.38 -32.10 -31.47
CA ALA A 168 22.49 -32.82 -32.71
C ALA A 168 23.71 -32.29 -33.47
N SER A 169 24.63 -33.18 -33.86
CA SER A 169 25.58 -32.94 -34.94
C SER A 169 25.63 -34.15 -35.86
N SER A 170 25.05 -33.93 -37.03
CA SER A 170 25.30 -34.43 -38.38
C SER A 170 26.27 -35.60 -38.65
N GLU A 171 25.75 -36.53 -39.46
CA GLU A 171 26.34 -37.23 -40.62
C GLU A 171 27.84 -37.01 -40.96
N SER A 172 28.58 -38.12 -41.17
CA SER A 172 29.16 -38.48 -42.49
C SER A 172 30.00 -39.78 -42.44
N GLU A 173 29.89 -40.55 -43.53
CA GLU A 173 30.59 -41.78 -43.98
C GLU A 173 30.03 -43.15 -43.57
#